data_AF-A0A3D3P2P6-F1
#
_entry.id   AF-A0A3D3P2P6-F1
#
_cell.length_a   1.000
_cell.length_b   1.000
_cell.length_c   1.000
_cell.angle_alpha   90.00
_cell.angle_beta   90.00
_cell.angle_gamma   90.00
#
_symmetry.space_group_name_H-M   'P 1'
#
loop_
_entity.id
_entity.type
_entity.pdbx_description
1 polymer ?
#
loop_
_entity_poly.entity_id
_entity_poly.type
_entity_poly.pdbx_seq_one_letter_code
_entity_poly.pdbx_strand_id
1 'polypeptide(L)'
;MPLPEDKTKESPEPHWHWRRRLFYPFVIIVGLLIWVNGPGFRWGLEKIILQKLAAENFSGNFVLEGTALSGISIREISINGKSTIQSIESDLIKIEWSLGSLIDMELESIALNGIHIIIDPEAPKAGIFSGDQGQERASNSKTSLTEVLGLIKGFIQPAEISIIGLKVEVENMTEVSLGSLTHSAGESYYLISDLQSRDHLNRNIYNPESIVTWNQDGFFINQITLNSQLAIQDIFFKPEKSASMVISVAGSKVLAESDLKSSHRISLESPSLSISSLIELAKPDLESAGEITKLEINTSTGSVALEACDLRYEDQEISHASIAAITEDLLSPFEKP
;
A
#
# COMPACT_ATOMS: atom_id res chain seq x y z
N MET A 1 42.42 95.08 16.19
CA MET A 1 40.99 95.36 15.92
C MET A 1 40.47 94.26 15.01
N PRO A 2 39.23 93.76 15.19
CA PRO A 2 38.73 92.75 16.14
C PRO A 2 38.70 91.29 15.58
N LEU A 3 38.21 90.37 16.43
CA LEU A 3 38.11 88.89 16.38
C LEU A 3 37.12 88.30 15.32
N PRO A 4 37.13 86.96 15.09
CA PRO A 4 36.49 86.25 13.97
C PRO A 4 35.09 85.68 14.29
N GLU A 5 34.25 85.51 13.25
CA GLU A 5 33.02 84.68 13.23
C GLU A 5 33.10 83.87 11.92
N ASP A 6 33.22 82.54 11.87
CA ASP A 6 32.38 81.42 12.35
C ASP A 6 30.94 81.42 11.79
N LYS A 7 30.46 80.20 11.47
CA LYS A 7 29.12 79.75 10.99
C LYS A 7 29.05 79.52 9.47
N THR A 8 28.68 78.35 8.94
CA THR A 8 28.16 77.11 9.54
C THR A 8 28.33 75.99 8.51
N LYS A 9 28.95 74.86 8.90
CA LYS A 9 28.73 73.58 8.19
C LYS A 9 27.31 73.14 8.54
N GLU A 10 26.41 73.10 7.56
CA GLU A 10 25.15 72.37 7.71
C GLU A 10 25.47 70.89 7.92
N SER A 11 25.13 70.41 9.11
CA SER A 11 25.16 68.99 9.46
C SER A 11 23.89 68.36 8.89
N PRO A 12 23.95 67.23 8.14
CA PRO A 12 22.74 66.57 7.68
C PRO A 12 21.99 66.01 8.90
N GLU A 13 20.76 66.46 9.10
CA GLU A 13 19.88 65.93 10.13
C GLU A 13 19.66 64.43 9.94
N PRO A 14 19.65 63.62 11.02
CA PRO A 14 19.54 62.18 10.90
C PRO A 14 18.10 61.80 10.50
N HIS A 15 17.95 61.09 9.38
CA HIS A 15 16.71 60.47 8.86
C HIS A 15 16.14 59.36 9.79
N TRP A 16 16.15 59.55 11.11
CA TRP A 16 15.80 58.54 12.10
C TRP A 16 14.30 58.23 12.15
N HIS A 17 13.45 59.21 11.83
CA HIS A 17 11.99 59.05 11.84
C HIS A 17 11.42 58.29 10.63
N TRP A 18 12.11 58.29 9.49
CA TRP A 18 11.70 57.53 8.30
C TRP A 18 11.97 56.02 8.45
N ARG A 19 13.09 55.66 9.10
CA ARG A 19 13.40 54.26 9.43
C ARG A 19 12.36 53.64 10.36
N ARG A 20 11.85 54.37 11.36
CA ARG A 20 10.76 53.89 12.24
C ARG A 20 9.43 53.68 11.49
N ARG A 21 9.12 54.54 10.50
CA ARG A 21 7.85 54.47 9.75
C ARG A 21 7.77 53.28 8.79
N LEU A 22 8.91 52.78 8.30
CA LEU A 22 9.02 51.53 7.54
C LEU A 22 9.25 50.30 8.43
N PHE A 23 9.82 50.47 9.62
CA PHE A 23 10.06 49.37 10.56
C PHE A 23 8.76 48.76 11.11
N TYR A 24 7.79 49.57 11.53
CA TYR A 24 6.52 49.07 12.05
C TYR A 24 5.72 48.21 11.04
N PRO A 25 5.47 48.64 9.80
CA PRO A 25 4.78 47.79 8.82
C PRO A 25 5.61 46.55 8.47
N PHE A 26 6.94 46.64 8.42
CA PHE A 26 7.80 45.48 8.21
C PHE A 26 7.67 44.45 9.33
N VAL A 27 7.71 44.87 10.60
CA VAL A 27 7.52 43.98 11.76
C VAL A 27 6.14 43.33 11.75
N ILE A 28 5.09 44.07 11.36
CA ILE A 28 3.73 43.53 11.21
C ILE A 28 3.69 42.45 10.12
N ILE A 29 4.28 42.72 8.95
CA ILE A 29 4.34 41.76 7.84
C ILE A 29 5.11 40.51 8.25
N VAL A 30 6.28 40.66 8.86
CA VAL A 30 7.07 39.53 9.37
C VAL A 30 6.28 38.74 10.43
N GLY A 31 5.61 39.42 11.36
CA GLY A 31 4.76 38.77 12.36
C GLY A 31 3.60 37.98 11.73
N LEU A 32 2.95 38.52 10.70
CA LEU A 32 1.91 37.81 9.95
C LEU A 32 2.47 36.61 9.19
N LEU A 33 3.63 36.73 8.55
CA LEU A 33 4.27 35.62 7.85
C LEU A 33 4.65 34.49 8.82
N ILE A 34 5.20 34.83 9.99
CA ILE A 34 5.50 33.86 11.05
C ILE A 34 4.20 33.20 11.54
N TRP A 35 3.13 33.98 11.72
CA TRP A 35 1.84 33.45 12.15
C TRP A 35 1.26 32.50 11.11
N VAL A 36 1.19 32.90 9.84
CA VAL A 36 0.66 32.07 8.75
C VAL A 36 1.48 30.79 8.60
N ASN A 37 2.81 30.85 8.65
CA ASN A 37 3.64 29.66 8.49
C ASN A 37 3.51 28.66 9.65
N GLY A 38 3.26 29.13 10.89
CA GLY A 38 3.20 28.28 12.07
C GLY A 38 1.80 28.19 12.69
N PRO A 39 1.45 29.04 13.68
CA PRO A 39 0.17 28.94 14.39
C PRO A 39 -1.09 28.99 13.50
N GLY A 40 -1.15 29.90 12.54
CA GLY A 40 -2.31 30.10 11.67
C GLY A 40 -2.55 28.92 10.73
N PHE A 41 -1.48 28.39 10.12
CA PHE A 41 -1.55 27.17 9.31
C PHE A 41 -2.04 25.97 10.13
N ARG A 42 -1.48 25.74 11.32
CA ARG A 42 -1.90 24.63 12.19
C ARG A 42 -3.39 24.74 12.57
N TRP A 43 -3.83 25.91 12.98
CA TRP A 43 -5.23 26.15 13.32
C TRP A 43 -6.17 25.90 12.13
N GLY A 44 -5.81 26.37 10.93
CA GLY A 44 -6.60 26.14 9.73
C GLY A 44 -6.67 24.66 9.34
N LEU A 45 -5.54 23.96 9.39
CA LEU A 45 -5.45 22.53 9.05
C LEU A 45 -6.22 21.67 10.06
N GLU A 46 -6.09 21.94 11.36
CA GLU A 46 -6.85 21.26 12.42
C GLU A 46 -8.37 21.39 12.18
N LYS A 47 -8.84 22.60 11.83
CA LYS A 47 -10.26 22.82 11.51
C LYS A 47 -10.73 22.00 10.31
N ILE A 48 -9.92 21.95 9.25
CA ILE A 48 -10.24 21.17 8.04
C ILE A 48 -10.32 19.68 8.38
N ILE A 49 -9.34 19.15 9.11
CA ILE A 49 -9.31 17.74 9.52
C ILE A 49 -10.54 17.42 10.38
N LEU A 50 -10.83 18.20 11.42
CA LEU A 50 -11.98 17.98 12.29
C LEU A 50 -13.31 18.07 11.54
N GLN A 51 -13.45 19.02 10.61
CA GLN A 51 -14.65 19.14 9.78
C GLN A 51 -14.85 17.93 8.88
N LYS A 52 -13.76 17.40 8.29
CA LYS A 52 -13.80 16.20 7.46
C LYS A 52 -14.12 14.94 8.27
N LEU A 53 -13.52 14.79 9.45
CA LEU A 53 -13.85 13.70 10.37
C LEU A 53 -15.32 13.75 10.78
N ALA A 54 -15.83 14.91 11.20
CA ALA A 54 -17.21 15.08 11.61
C ALA A 54 -18.21 14.82 10.48
N ALA A 55 -17.88 15.21 9.24
CA ALA A 55 -18.72 14.94 8.06
C ALA A 55 -18.92 13.43 7.82
N GLU A 56 -17.96 12.61 8.23
CA GLU A 56 -17.94 11.16 8.07
C GLU A 56 -18.30 10.40 9.36
N ASN A 57 -18.89 11.08 10.36
CA ASN A 57 -19.22 10.54 11.68
C ASN A 57 -18.02 10.01 12.49
N PHE A 58 -16.84 10.56 12.25
CA PHE A 58 -15.67 10.35 13.09
C PHE A 58 -15.50 11.50 14.08
N SER A 59 -14.98 11.16 15.26
CA SER A 59 -14.61 12.11 16.29
C SER A 59 -13.35 11.63 16.98
N GLY A 60 -12.45 12.55 17.31
CA GLY A 60 -11.16 12.17 17.85
C GLY A 60 -10.33 13.36 18.27
N ASN A 61 -9.17 13.04 18.83
CA ASN A 61 -8.16 14.02 19.22
C ASN A 61 -6.84 13.67 18.53
N PHE A 62 -6.04 14.70 18.30
CA PHE A 62 -4.69 14.59 17.73
C PHE A 62 -3.92 15.87 18.07
N VAL A 63 -2.59 15.80 18.05
CA VAL A 63 -1.70 16.95 18.23
C VAL A 63 -1.03 17.27 16.90
N LEU A 64 -1.23 18.50 16.41
CA LEU A 64 -0.65 18.95 15.14
C LEU A 64 0.59 19.84 15.37
N GLU A 65 1.71 19.42 14.80
CA GLU A 65 3.00 20.09 14.80
C GLU A 65 3.48 20.39 13.36
N GLY A 66 4.45 21.29 13.23
CA GLY A 66 5.08 21.62 11.95
C GLY A 66 4.72 23.00 11.41
N THR A 67 5.11 23.23 10.15
CA THR A 67 4.93 24.51 9.45
C THR A 67 4.56 24.28 7.99
N ALA A 68 3.93 25.28 7.37
CA ALA A 68 3.56 25.20 5.96
C ALA A 68 4.77 24.98 5.02
N LEU A 69 5.97 25.40 5.44
CA LEU A 69 7.18 25.40 4.62
C LEU A 69 8.11 24.19 4.84
N SER A 70 7.89 23.41 5.90
CA SER A 70 8.83 22.36 6.33
C SER A 70 8.19 21.01 6.60
N GLY A 71 6.87 20.87 6.42
CA GLY A 71 6.17 19.64 6.75
C GLY A 71 5.26 19.70 7.96
N ILE A 72 4.48 18.64 8.13
CA ILE A 72 3.52 18.42 9.22
C ILE A 72 3.83 17.15 9.98
N SER A 73 3.53 17.17 11.26
CA SER A 73 3.51 15.99 12.11
C SER A 73 2.23 15.97 12.91
N ILE A 74 1.53 14.84 12.87
CA ILE A 74 0.33 14.57 13.65
C ILE A 74 0.70 13.47 14.63
N ARG A 75 0.50 13.71 15.92
CA ARG A 75 0.82 12.79 17.01
C ARG A 75 -0.43 12.43 17.81
N GLU A 76 -0.34 11.31 18.54
CA GLU A 76 -1.37 10.89 19.50
C GLU A 76 -2.76 10.85 18.86
N ILE A 77 -2.84 10.25 17.67
CA ILE A 77 -4.07 10.17 16.91
C ILE A 77 -4.95 9.11 17.57
N SER A 78 -6.13 9.53 18.02
CA SER A 78 -7.18 8.63 18.46
C SER A 78 -8.49 9.10 17.85
N ILE A 79 -8.95 8.38 16.84
CA ILE A 79 -10.15 8.68 16.07
C ILE A 79 -11.12 7.52 16.27
N ASN A 80 -12.34 7.82 16.69
CA ASN A 80 -13.43 6.87 16.84
C ASN A 80 -14.53 7.18 15.85
N GLY A 81 -15.05 6.13 15.20
CA GLY A 81 -16.16 6.18 14.27
C GLY A 81 -17.37 5.42 14.80
N LYS A 82 -18.52 5.66 14.18
CA LYS A 82 -19.76 4.88 14.38
C LYS A 82 -20.13 4.04 13.16
N SER A 83 -19.16 3.86 12.26
CA SER A 83 -19.35 3.22 10.96
C SER A 83 -18.48 1.98 10.85
N THR A 84 -18.34 1.43 9.66
CA THR A 84 -17.46 0.27 9.36
C THR A 84 -16.04 0.41 9.91
N ILE A 85 -15.50 1.63 10.03
CA ILE A 85 -14.25 1.85 10.76
C ILE A 85 -14.64 2.33 12.16
N GLN A 86 -14.40 1.50 13.17
CA GLN A 86 -14.73 1.81 14.57
C GLN A 86 -13.66 2.69 15.21
N SER A 87 -12.38 2.41 14.96
CA SER A 87 -11.29 3.22 15.49
C SER A 87 -10.07 3.24 14.57
N ILE A 88 -9.34 4.36 14.63
CA ILE A 88 -8.02 4.55 14.05
C ILE A 88 -7.16 5.18 15.14
N GLU A 89 -6.12 4.47 15.55
CA GLU A 89 -5.09 4.94 16.46
C GLU A 89 -3.75 5.03 15.72
N SER A 90 -2.95 6.05 16.03
CA SER A 90 -1.59 6.16 15.51
C SER A 90 -0.72 7.06 16.38
N ASP A 91 0.52 6.63 16.62
CA ASP A 91 1.48 7.41 17.39
C ASP A 91 1.98 8.63 16.61
N LEU A 92 2.26 8.45 15.32
CA LEU A 92 2.86 9.46 14.47
C LEU A 92 2.46 9.28 13.00
N ILE A 93 1.98 10.37 12.41
CA ILE A 93 1.97 10.59 10.96
C ILE A 93 2.84 11.82 10.69
N LYS A 94 3.93 11.65 9.94
CA LYS A 94 4.85 12.73 9.60
C LYS A 94 5.03 12.80 8.10
N ILE A 95 4.91 13.99 7.57
CA ILE A 95 5.09 14.28 6.14
C ILE A 95 6.02 15.48 6.04
N GLU A 96 7.16 15.29 5.39
CA GLU A 96 8.19 16.33 5.22
C GLU A 96 8.30 16.79 3.77
N TRP A 97 8.52 18.10 3.61
CA TRP A 97 8.75 18.75 2.33
C TRP A 97 9.58 20.02 2.55
N SER A 98 10.19 20.50 1.47
CA SER A 98 10.83 21.80 1.41
C SER A 98 10.19 22.68 0.35
N LEU A 99 10.52 23.98 0.35
CA LEU A 99 10.08 24.91 -0.69
C LEU A 99 10.50 24.47 -2.09
N GLY A 100 11.69 23.87 -2.24
CA GLY A 100 12.17 23.34 -3.51
C GLY A 100 11.32 22.14 -3.94
N SER A 101 11.14 21.16 -3.05
CA SER A 101 10.38 19.96 -3.35
C SER A 101 8.91 20.26 -3.70
N LEU A 102 8.28 21.24 -3.05
CA LEU A 102 6.92 21.69 -3.39
C LEU A 102 6.80 22.28 -4.81
N ILE A 103 7.83 22.99 -5.29
CA ILE A 103 7.87 23.54 -6.66
C ILE A 103 7.99 22.39 -7.67
N ASP A 104 8.81 21.40 -7.35
CA ASP A 104 9.04 20.22 -8.18
C ASP A 104 7.93 19.15 -8.03
N MET A 105 6.94 19.40 -7.15
CA MET A 105 5.85 18.49 -6.80
C MET A 105 6.33 17.13 -6.25
N GLU A 106 7.48 17.15 -5.58
CA GLU A 106 8.12 15.99 -4.95
C GLU A 106 7.93 16.00 -3.44
N LEU A 107 7.74 14.81 -2.88
CA LEU A 107 7.65 14.59 -1.44
C LEU A 107 8.99 14.09 -0.92
N GLU A 108 9.46 14.63 0.21
CA GLU A 108 10.77 14.25 0.75
C GLU A 108 10.68 12.99 1.63
N SER A 109 9.73 12.97 2.57
CA SER A 109 9.59 11.84 3.49
C SER A 109 8.16 11.65 3.98
N ILE A 110 7.75 10.38 4.11
CA ILE A 110 6.55 9.92 4.80
C ILE A 110 6.99 8.97 5.91
N ALA A 111 6.61 9.28 7.16
CA ALA A 111 6.74 8.34 8.27
C ALA A 111 5.39 8.10 8.94
N LEU A 112 5.05 6.83 9.14
CA LEU A 112 3.82 6.34 9.74
C LEU A 112 4.16 5.35 10.84
N ASN A 113 3.83 5.64 12.09
CA ASN A 113 4.17 4.77 13.22
C ASN A 113 2.93 4.36 14.01
N GLY A 114 2.90 3.08 14.40
CA GLY A 114 1.96 2.54 15.38
C GLY A 114 0.51 2.65 14.93
N ILE A 115 0.22 2.45 13.63
CA ILE A 115 -1.13 2.53 13.11
C ILE A 115 -1.92 1.31 13.56
N HIS A 116 -3.05 1.51 14.23
CA HIS A 116 -3.99 0.47 14.60
C HIS A 116 -5.39 0.83 14.10
N ILE A 117 -5.97 -0.02 13.25
CA ILE A 117 -7.29 0.21 12.65
C ILE A 117 -8.21 -0.94 13.04
N ILE A 118 -9.39 -0.62 13.60
CA ILE A 118 -10.44 -1.59 13.93
C ILE A 118 -11.60 -1.41 12.96
N ILE A 119 -11.96 -2.50 12.29
CA ILE A 119 -13.02 -2.56 11.26
C ILE A 119 -14.12 -3.49 11.74
N ASP A 120 -15.35 -2.99 11.75
CA ASP A 120 -16.56 -3.77 12.01
C ASP A 120 -17.38 -3.87 10.72
N PRO A 121 -17.42 -5.04 10.08
CA PRO A 121 -18.17 -5.21 8.83
C PRO A 121 -19.69 -5.16 9.02
N GLU A 122 -20.22 -5.34 10.24
CA GLU A 122 -21.65 -5.30 10.55
C GLU A 122 -22.16 -3.88 10.81
N ALA A 123 -21.26 -2.93 11.09
CA ALA A 123 -21.59 -1.53 11.31
C ALA A 123 -22.08 -0.82 10.03
N PRO A 124 -22.86 0.27 10.16
CA PRO A 124 -23.32 1.06 9.03
C PRO A 124 -22.15 1.54 8.16
N LYS A 125 -22.26 1.37 6.84
CA LYS A 125 -21.22 1.81 5.91
C LYS A 125 -20.97 3.31 6.05
N ALA A 126 -19.71 3.68 6.22
CA ALA A 126 -19.28 5.07 6.11
C ALA A 126 -19.58 5.61 4.71
N GLY A 127 -19.77 6.93 4.59
CA GLY A 127 -19.94 7.61 3.30
C GLY A 127 -18.79 7.35 2.32
N ILE A 128 -17.61 7.03 2.86
CA ILE A 128 -16.40 6.59 2.12
C ILE A 128 -16.66 5.41 1.17
N PHE A 129 -17.61 4.52 1.48
CA PHE A 129 -18.02 3.40 0.61
C PHE A 129 -19.36 3.63 -0.11
N SER A 130 -20.03 4.74 0.18
CA SER A 130 -21.24 5.18 -0.51
C SER A 130 -20.83 6.09 -1.66
N GLY A 131 -20.29 5.49 -2.72
CA GLY A 131 -19.97 6.19 -3.95
C GLY A 131 -21.24 6.72 -4.61
N ASP A 132 -21.68 7.92 -4.23
CA ASP A 132 -22.49 8.77 -5.09
C ASP A 132 -22.37 10.25 -4.71
N GLN A 133 -21.47 10.96 -5.41
CA GLN A 133 -21.83 12.20 -6.11
C GLN A 133 -20.65 12.65 -6.98
N GLY A 134 -20.71 12.25 -8.25
CA GLY A 134 -19.77 12.66 -9.29
C GLY A 134 -19.87 11.87 -10.59
N GLN A 135 -20.97 11.16 -10.84
CA GLN A 135 -21.18 10.48 -12.11
C GLN A 135 -21.75 11.45 -13.15
N GLU A 136 -20.89 12.34 -13.68
CA GLU A 136 -21.08 12.93 -15.01
C GLU A 136 -19.78 13.55 -15.58
N ARG A 137 -18.69 12.79 -15.54
CA ARG A 137 -17.65 12.86 -16.57
C ARG A 137 -17.17 11.44 -16.89
N ALA A 138 -18.05 10.67 -17.54
CA ALA A 138 -17.59 9.64 -18.46
C ALA A 138 -16.91 10.36 -19.64
N SER A 139 -15.67 10.82 -19.42
CA SER A 139 -14.78 11.21 -20.51
C SER A 139 -13.96 9.99 -20.85
N ASN A 140 -14.14 9.51 -22.08
CA ASN A 140 -13.51 8.35 -22.69
C ASN A 140 -11.98 8.47 -22.81
N SER A 141 -11.25 8.53 -21.70
CA SER A 141 -9.83 8.16 -21.70
C SER A 141 -9.73 6.82 -20.97
N LYS A 142 -9.50 5.75 -21.72
CA LYS A 142 -9.09 4.46 -21.18
C LYS A 142 -7.65 4.63 -20.68
N THR A 143 -7.47 5.36 -19.58
CA THR A 143 -6.17 5.61 -18.96
C THR A 143 -5.58 4.24 -18.67
N SER A 144 -4.46 3.93 -19.29
CA SER A 144 -3.85 2.60 -19.17
C SER A 144 -3.43 2.36 -17.72
N LEU A 145 -3.48 1.11 -17.26
CA LEU A 145 -3.01 0.79 -15.89
C LEU A 145 -1.54 1.19 -15.73
N THR A 146 -0.78 1.06 -16.82
CA THR A 146 0.61 1.52 -16.94
C THR A 146 0.75 3.02 -16.65
N GLU A 147 -0.13 3.86 -17.19
CA GLU A 147 -0.13 5.30 -16.90
C GLU A 147 -0.42 5.60 -15.43
N VAL A 148 -1.44 4.96 -14.85
CA VAL A 148 -1.80 5.17 -13.43
C VAL A 148 -0.66 4.73 -12.50
N LEU A 149 -0.09 3.55 -12.75
CA LEU A 149 1.06 3.04 -12.00
C LEU A 149 2.29 3.92 -12.18
N GLY A 150 2.52 4.45 -13.40
CA GLY A 150 3.60 5.38 -13.69
C GLY A 150 3.47 6.70 -12.91
N LEU A 151 2.26 7.25 -12.78
CA LEU A 151 1.98 8.45 -12.00
C LEU A 151 2.21 8.23 -10.50
N ILE A 152 1.67 7.13 -9.95
CA ILE A 152 1.87 6.77 -8.53
C ILE A 152 3.35 6.61 -8.24
N LYS A 153 4.07 5.90 -9.12
CA LYS A 153 5.52 5.71 -8.99
C LYS A 153 6.28 7.03 -9.01
N GLY A 154 5.95 7.94 -9.94
CA GLY A 154 6.59 9.26 -10.02
C GLY A 154 6.44 10.09 -8.74
N PHE A 155 5.37 9.87 -7.98
CA PHE A 155 5.13 10.55 -6.71
C PHE A 155 5.82 9.86 -5.51
N ILE A 156 5.80 8.53 -5.47
CA ILE A 156 6.21 7.75 -4.30
C ILE A 156 7.72 7.43 -4.32
N GLN A 157 8.30 7.17 -5.49
CA GLN A 157 9.69 6.73 -5.62
C GLN A 157 10.74 7.80 -5.25
N PRO A 158 10.52 9.11 -5.44
CA PRO A 158 11.46 10.12 -4.94
C PRO A 158 11.50 10.19 -3.40
N ALA A 159 10.42 9.77 -2.72
CA ALA A 159 10.25 9.96 -1.29
C ALA A 159 10.89 8.85 -0.46
N GLU A 160 11.43 9.22 0.70
CA GLU A 160 11.68 8.25 1.77
C GLU A 160 10.35 7.82 2.40
N ILE A 161 10.15 6.52 2.61
CA ILE A 161 8.94 5.99 3.25
C ILE A 161 9.34 5.08 4.38
N SER A 162 8.74 5.30 5.55
CA SER A 162 8.86 4.43 6.70
C SER A 162 7.49 4.22 7.32
N ILE A 163 6.94 3.01 7.19
CA ILE A 163 5.76 2.59 7.92
C ILE A 163 6.24 1.57 8.94
N ILE A 164 5.96 1.79 10.22
CA ILE A 164 6.39 0.92 11.32
C ILE A 164 5.17 0.58 12.18
N GLY A 165 4.93 -0.71 12.39
CA GLY A 165 3.87 -1.19 13.26
C GLY A 165 2.49 -0.80 12.75
N LEU A 166 2.05 -1.41 11.66
CA LEU A 166 0.67 -1.32 11.17
C LEU A 166 -0.08 -2.56 11.64
N LYS A 167 -1.25 -2.38 12.27
CA LYS A 167 -2.16 -3.44 12.67
C LYS A 167 -3.56 -3.09 12.19
N VAL A 168 -4.21 -4.05 11.52
CA VAL A 168 -5.59 -3.95 11.06
C VAL A 168 -6.35 -5.15 11.63
N GLU A 169 -7.37 -4.87 12.43
CA GLU A 169 -8.26 -5.86 13.01
C GLU A 169 -9.62 -5.74 12.35
N VAL A 170 -10.08 -6.84 11.75
CA VAL A 170 -11.46 -6.96 11.26
C VAL A 170 -12.20 -7.81 12.29
N GLU A 171 -13.12 -7.17 12.99
CA GLU A 171 -13.84 -7.73 14.13
C GLU A 171 -14.44 -9.11 13.77
N ASN A 172 -14.13 -10.11 14.61
CA ASN A 172 -14.54 -11.51 14.45
C ASN A 172 -14.11 -12.21 13.14
N MET A 173 -13.21 -11.64 12.34
CA MET A 173 -12.79 -12.23 11.07
C MET A 173 -11.28 -12.51 11.00
N THR A 174 -10.45 -11.46 11.05
CA THR A 174 -9.01 -11.60 10.83
C THR A 174 -8.24 -10.42 11.41
N GLU A 175 -6.98 -10.66 11.71
CA GLU A 175 -6.03 -9.63 12.13
C GLU A 175 -4.84 -9.70 11.18
N VAL A 176 -4.45 -8.55 10.63
CA VAL A 176 -3.25 -8.39 9.82
C VAL A 176 -2.33 -7.42 10.53
N SER A 177 -1.08 -7.81 10.75
CA SER A 177 -0.05 -6.91 11.27
C SER A 177 1.17 -6.89 10.36
N LEU A 178 1.82 -5.73 10.31
CA LEU A 178 3.01 -5.45 9.52
C LEU A 178 4.01 -4.77 10.43
N GLY A 179 5.18 -5.39 10.59
CA GLY A 179 6.28 -4.80 11.37
C GLY A 179 6.84 -3.54 10.71
N SER A 180 7.20 -3.62 9.43
CA SER A 180 7.61 -2.42 8.68
C SER A 180 7.46 -2.50 7.16
N LEU A 181 7.22 -1.35 6.53
CA LEU A 181 7.45 -1.09 5.11
C LEU A 181 8.42 0.08 4.99
N THR A 182 9.60 -0.13 4.40
CA THR A 182 10.61 0.92 4.23
C THR A 182 11.04 1.07 2.77
N HIS A 183 11.32 2.30 2.38
CA HIS A 183 11.83 2.65 1.06
C HIS A 183 12.74 3.88 1.18
N SER A 184 13.96 3.79 0.66
CA SER A 184 14.87 4.94 0.64
C SER A 184 14.61 5.81 -0.58
N ALA A 185 14.75 7.12 -0.42
CA ALA A 185 14.54 8.09 -1.49
C ALA A 185 15.31 7.75 -2.78
N GLY A 186 14.60 7.67 -3.90
CA GLY A 186 15.16 7.42 -5.23
C GLY A 186 15.49 5.96 -5.54
N GLU A 187 15.35 5.04 -4.60
CA GLU A 187 15.55 3.62 -4.84
C GLU A 187 14.37 3.02 -5.62
N SER A 188 14.56 1.81 -6.17
CA SER A 188 13.50 1.10 -6.91
C SER A 188 12.93 -0.06 -6.10
N TYR A 189 13.36 -0.25 -4.86
CA TYR A 189 12.96 -1.38 -4.03
C TYR A 189 12.36 -0.93 -2.71
N TYR A 190 11.37 -1.69 -2.25
CA TYR A 190 10.68 -1.53 -0.98
C TYR A 190 10.91 -2.79 -0.17
N LEU A 191 11.23 -2.62 1.11
CA LEU A 191 11.39 -3.72 2.05
C LEU A 191 10.13 -3.84 2.89
N ILE A 192 9.50 -5.01 2.87
CA ILE A 192 8.36 -5.39 3.70
C ILE A 192 8.89 -6.40 4.71
N SER A 193 8.71 -6.15 6.01
CA SER A 193 9.19 -7.01 7.08
C SER A 193 8.10 -7.32 8.09
N ASP A 194 8.15 -8.55 8.62
CA ASP A 194 7.27 -9.06 9.65
C ASP A 194 5.77 -8.88 9.37
N LEU A 195 5.32 -9.30 8.18
CA LEU A 195 3.90 -9.37 7.87
C LEU A 195 3.31 -10.65 8.47
N GLN A 196 2.29 -10.49 9.31
CA GLN A 196 1.59 -11.57 10.00
C GLN A 196 0.08 -11.48 9.75
N SER A 197 -0.57 -12.63 9.65
CA SER A 197 -2.02 -12.74 9.52
C SER A 197 -2.51 -14.10 10.02
N ARG A 198 -3.81 -14.37 9.90
CA ARG A 198 -4.37 -15.70 10.11
C ARG A 198 -5.11 -16.20 8.88
N ASP A 199 -4.98 -17.49 8.61
CA ASP A 199 -5.73 -18.15 7.54
C ASP A 199 -7.14 -18.57 7.98
N HIS A 200 -7.89 -19.22 7.09
CA HIS A 200 -9.25 -19.69 7.35
C HIS A 200 -9.33 -20.79 8.42
N LEU A 201 -8.21 -21.43 8.75
CA LEU A 201 -8.08 -22.43 9.82
C LEU A 201 -7.53 -21.81 11.11
N ASN A 202 -7.45 -20.47 11.19
CA ASN A 202 -6.92 -19.72 12.32
C ASN A 202 -5.44 -20.05 12.63
N ARG A 203 -4.68 -20.49 11.63
CA ARG A 203 -3.23 -20.71 11.75
C ARG A 203 -2.49 -19.41 11.46
N ASN A 204 -1.33 -19.26 12.08
CA ASN A 204 -0.50 -18.09 11.87
C ASN A 204 0.11 -18.12 10.46
N ILE A 205 -0.14 -17.07 9.69
CA ILE A 205 0.57 -16.73 8.46
C ILE A 205 1.71 -15.79 8.85
N TYR A 206 2.94 -16.09 8.42
CA TYR A 206 4.08 -15.24 8.71
C TYR A 206 5.02 -15.12 7.52
N ASN A 207 5.16 -13.89 7.04
CA ASN A 207 6.14 -13.48 6.06
C ASN A 207 7.21 -12.61 6.74
N PRO A 208 8.42 -13.15 7.00
CA PRO A 208 9.48 -12.42 7.70
C PRO A 208 10.00 -11.25 6.87
N GLU A 209 10.19 -11.45 5.57
CA GLU A 209 10.74 -10.44 4.69
C GLU A 209 10.36 -10.67 3.22
N SER A 210 9.98 -9.59 2.56
CA SER A 210 9.79 -9.48 1.11
C SER A 210 10.41 -8.20 0.58
N ILE A 211 10.98 -8.29 -0.62
CA ILE A 211 11.51 -7.16 -1.37
C ILE A 211 10.61 -6.97 -2.59
N VAL A 212 10.04 -5.77 -2.71
CA VAL A 212 9.27 -5.35 -3.88
C VAL A 212 10.13 -4.43 -4.72
N THR A 213 10.53 -4.86 -5.91
CA THR A 213 11.25 -4.03 -6.88
C THR A 213 10.27 -3.50 -7.91
N TRP A 214 10.14 -2.17 -8.01
CA TRP A 214 9.25 -1.50 -8.95
C TRP A 214 10.05 -0.70 -9.99
N ASN A 215 10.13 -1.23 -11.21
CA ASN A 215 10.84 -0.60 -12.32
C ASN A 215 9.86 -0.03 -13.38
N GLN A 216 10.36 0.38 -14.54
CA GLN A 216 9.50 0.94 -15.60
C GLN A 216 8.64 -0.13 -16.28
N ASP A 217 9.08 -1.39 -16.24
CA ASP A 217 8.42 -2.51 -16.90
C ASP A 217 7.33 -3.17 -16.05
N GLY A 218 7.33 -2.91 -14.74
CA GLY A 218 6.37 -3.47 -13.80
C GLY A 218 6.91 -3.63 -12.38
N PHE A 219 6.34 -4.58 -11.64
CA PHE A 219 6.79 -4.92 -10.29
C PHE A 219 7.24 -6.37 -10.19
N PHE A 220 8.21 -6.58 -9.30
CA PHE A 220 8.75 -7.88 -8.92
C PHE A 220 8.69 -8.02 -7.41
N ILE A 221 8.23 -9.15 -6.91
CA ILE A 221 8.30 -9.51 -5.49
C ILE A 221 9.10 -10.81 -5.40
N ASN A 222 10.19 -10.78 -4.64
CA ASN A 222 11.09 -11.94 -4.53
C ASN A 222 10.38 -13.16 -3.91
N GLN A 223 9.67 -12.96 -2.81
CA GLN A 223 8.98 -14.01 -2.08
C GLN A 223 7.89 -13.43 -1.18
N ILE A 224 6.88 -14.23 -0.90
CA ILE A 224 5.87 -14.05 0.14
C ILE A 224 5.75 -15.41 0.82
N THR A 225 6.30 -15.53 2.02
CA THR A 225 6.20 -16.75 2.82
C THR A 225 4.89 -16.73 3.58
N LEU A 226 4.06 -17.76 3.41
CA LEU A 226 2.79 -17.84 4.12
C LEU A 226 2.96 -18.70 5.38
N ASN A 227 3.60 -19.87 5.25
CA ASN A 227 3.96 -20.73 6.37
C ASN A 227 5.17 -21.61 6.00
N SER A 228 5.56 -22.55 6.87
CA SER A 228 6.72 -23.43 6.65
C SER A 228 6.61 -24.35 5.43
N GLN A 229 5.40 -24.57 4.91
CA GLN A 229 5.13 -25.42 3.76
C GLN A 229 4.68 -24.62 2.53
N LEU A 230 4.27 -23.36 2.66
CA LEU A 230 3.67 -22.59 1.57
C LEU A 230 4.35 -21.23 1.41
N ALA A 231 4.87 -20.97 0.22
CA ALA A 231 5.42 -19.68 -0.17
C ALA A 231 5.10 -19.39 -1.63
N ILE A 232 4.96 -18.11 -1.98
CA ILE A 232 4.90 -17.64 -3.37
C ILE A 232 6.21 -16.94 -3.64
N GLN A 233 6.90 -17.31 -4.71
CA GLN A 233 8.22 -16.82 -5.08
C GLN A 233 8.17 -16.23 -6.48
N ASP A 234 9.16 -15.39 -6.78
CA ASP A 234 9.42 -14.88 -8.12
C ASP A 234 8.16 -14.30 -8.79
N ILE A 235 7.45 -13.43 -8.06
CA ILE A 235 6.20 -12.82 -8.54
C ILE A 235 6.58 -11.69 -9.49
N PHE A 236 6.32 -11.87 -10.77
CA PHE A 236 6.48 -10.85 -11.78
C PHE A 236 5.13 -10.36 -12.27
N PHE A 237 5.00 -9.05 -12.40
CA PHE A 237 3.86 -8.45 -13.08
C PHE A 237 4.34 -7.32 -13.97
N LYS A 238 4.05 -7.46 -15.27
CA LYS A 238 4.26 -6.45 -16.28
C LYS A 238 2.88 -6.03 -16.78
N PRO A 239 2.41 -4.82 -16.43
CA PRO A 239 1.07 -4.35 -16.81
C PRO A 239 0.79 -4.60 -18.29
N GLU A 240 -0.36 -5.19 -18.59
CA GLU A 240 -0.87 -5.43 -19.96
C GLU A 240 0.01 -6.36 -20.83
N LYS A 241 1.08 -6.92 -20.28
CA LYS A 241 2.04 -7.80 -20.98
C LYS A 241 2.03 -9.21 -20.42
N SER A 242 2.31 -9.36 -19.12
CA SER A 242 2.46 -10.68 -18.53
C SER A 242 2.42 -10.66 -17.00
N ALA A 243 2.09 -11.79 -16.40
CA ALA A 243 2.31 -12.08 -14.99
C ALA A 243 2.85 -13.50 -14.82
N SER A 244 3.71 -13.70 -13.84
CA SER A 244 4.14 -15.04 -13.44
C SER A 244 4.41 -15.12 -11.95
N MET A 245 4.28 -16.31 -11.38
CA MET A 245 4.64 -16.60 -9.99
C MET A 245 4.97 -18.08 -9.84
N VAL A 246 5.82 -18.39 -8.86
CA VAL A 246 6.14 -19.77 -8.47
C VAL A 246 5.52 -20.04 -7.10
N ILE A 247 4.56 -20.94 -7.03
CA ILE A 247 3.95 -21.38 -5.78
C ILE A 247 4.74 -22.59 -5.27
N SER A 248 5.43 -22.43 -4.14
CA SER A 248 6.11 -23.52 -3.46
C SER A 248 5.20 -24.15 -2.40
N VAL A 249 4.96 -25.45 -2.52
CA VAL A 249 4.14 -26.25 -1.60
C VAL A 249 4.94 -27.46 -1.13
N ALA A 250 5.26 -27.53 0.15
CA ALA A 250 6.05 -28.58 0.79
C ALA A 250 7.34 -28.96 0.01
N GLY A 251 7.99 -27.95 -0.59
CA GLY A 251 9.21 -28.13 -1.40
C GLY A 251 8.96 -28.35 -2.90
N SER A 252 7.74 -28.75 -3.30
CA SER A 252 7.32 -28.80 -4.69
C SER A 252 7.05 -27.39 -5.24
N LYS A 253 7.20 -27.19 -6.54
CA LYS A 253 7.05 -25.90 -7.23
C LYS A 253 6.01 -26.00 -8.33
N VAL A 254 5.02 -25.13 -8.28
CA VAL A 254 4.01 -24.93 -9.31
C VAL A 254 4.21 -23.56 -9.92
N LEU A 255 4.49 -23.51 -11.21
CA LEU A 255 4.60 -22.28 -11.98
C LEU A 255 3.21 -21.87 -12.48
N ALA A 256 2.85 -20.61 -12.28
CA ALA A 256 1.69 -20.00 -12.90
C ALA A 256 2.14 -18.83 -13.76
N GLU A 257 1.71 -18.80 -15.03
CA GLU A 257 2.04 -17.76 -16.01
C GLU A 257 0.79 -17.25 -16.70
N SER A 258 0.81 -15.98 -17.10
CA SER A 258 -0.26 -15.36 -17.86
C SER A 258 0.26 -14.28 -18.80
N ASP A 259 -0.31 -14.17 -20.00
CA ASP A 259 -0.14 -13.01 -20.90
C ASP A 259 -1.12 -11.86 -20.60
N LEU A 260 -1.91 -12.00 -19.52
CA LEU A 260 -2.99 -11.10 -19.10
C LEU A 260 -4.12 -10.93 -20.13
N LYS A 261 -4.21 -11.80 -21.13
CA LYS A 261 -5.20 -11.73 -22.21
C LYS A 261 -5.97 -13.02 -22.38
N SER A 262 -5.28 -14.08 -22.79
CA SER A 262 -5.91 -15.34 -23.22
C SER A 262 -5.10 -16.58 -22.90
N SER A 263 -3.79 -16.42 -22.72
CA SER A 263 -2.88 -17.51 -22.40
C SER A 263 -2.59 -17.49 -20.90
N HIS A 264 -3.07 -18.53 -20.22
CA HIS A 264 -2.80 -18.81 -18.82
C HIS A 264 -2.26 -20.24 -18.75
N ARG A 265 -1.15 -20.41 -18.03
CA ARG A 265 -0.50 -21.69 -17.85
C ARG A 265 -0.28 -21.95 -16.38
N ILE A 266 -0.57 -23.17 -15.95
CA ILE A 266 -0.18 -23.69 -14.64
C ILE A 266 0.58 -24.99 -14.90
N SER A 267 1.83 -25.08 -14.44
CA SER A 267 2.66 -26.29 -14.58
C SER A 267 3.30 -26.69 -13.26
N LEU A 268 3.36 -27.99 -13.00
CA LEU A 268 4.20 -28.53 -11.94
C LEU A 268 5.63 -28.63 -12.47
N GLU A 269 6.54 -27.86 -11.88
CA GLU A 269 7.97 -27.83 -12.24
C GLU A 269 8.80 -28.83 -11.43
N SER A 270 8.19 -29.42 -10.39
CA SER A 270 8.82 -30.41 -9.50
C SER A 270 8.47 -31.84 -9.89
N PRO A 271 9.26 -32.84 -9.47
CA PRO A 271 9.01 -34.24 -9.85
C PRO A 271 7.69 -34.79 -9.31
N SER A 272 7.25 -34.34 -8.15
CA SER A 272 5.92 -34.63 -7.62
C SER A 272 5.44 -33.54 -6.68
N LEU A 273 4.14 -33.52 -6.41
CA LEU A 273 3.46 -32.72 -5.41
C LEU A 273 2.56 -33.61 -4.57
N SER A 274 2.82 -33.64 -3.26
CA SER A 274 2.09 -34.50 -2.34
C SER A 274 0.68 -33.98 -2.10
N ILE A 275 -0.32 -34.84 -2.34
CA ILE A 275 -1.73 -34.54 -2.07
C ILE A 275 -1.95 -34.33 -0.58
N SER A 276 -1.26 -35.10 0.28
CA SER A 276 -1.34 -34.94 1.73
C SER A 276 -0.91 -33.54 2.17
N SER A 277 0.16 -32.98 1.59
CA SER A 277 0.60 -31.61 1.88
C SER A 277 -0.40 -30.55 1.44
N LEU A 278 -1.05 -30.73 0.28
CA LEU A 278 -2.13 -29.84 -0.17
C LEU A 278 -3.34 -29.89 0.76
N ILE A 279 -3.69 -31.08 1.24
CA ILE A 279 -4.78 -31.32 2.17
C ILE A 279 -4.51 -30.68 3.53
N GLU A 280 -3.30 -30.85 4.08
CA GLU A 280 -2.89 -30.18 5.31
C GLU A 280 -3.06 -28.66 5.21
N LEU A 281 -2.83 -28.07 4.04
CA LEU A 281 -3.01 -26.63 3.82
C LEU A 281 -4.48 -26.21 3.69
N ALA A 282 -5.31 -26.98 2.99
CA ALA A 282 -6.68 -26.56 2.65
C ALA A 282 -7.76 -27.12 3.58
N LYS A 283 -7.71 -28.42 3.86
CA LYS A 283 -8.74 -29.17 4.57
C LYS A 283 -8.13 -30.38 5.30
N PRO A 284 -7.48 -30.18 6.47
CA PRO A 284 -6.72 -31.23 7.16
C PRO A 284 -7.58 -32.42 7.62
N ASP A 285 -8.89 -32.25 7.72
CA ASP A 285 -9.83 -33.31 8.11
C ASP A 285 -10.13 -34.31 6.98
N LEU A 286 -9.62 -34.06 5.76
CA LEU A 286 -9.81 -34.95 4.62
C LEU A 286 -8.72 -36.03 4.60
N GLU A 287 -9.11 -37.29 4.78
CA GLU A 287 -8.17 -38.41 4.69
C GLU A 287 -7.95 -38.83 3.23
N SER A 288 -6.99 -38.16 2.57
CA SER A 288 -6.50 -38.60 1.26
C SER A 288 -4.97 -38.53 1.19
N ALA A 289 -4.41 -39.36 0.32
CA ALA A 289 -2.98 -39.39 0.03
C ALA A 289 -2.72 -39.65 -1.45
N GLY A 290 -1.47 -39.44 -1.87
CA GLY A 290 -0.99 -39.70 -3.22
C GLY A 290 -0.07 -38.58 -3.71
N GLU A 291 0.46 -38.78 -4.90
CA GLU A 291 1.43 -37.86 -5.50
C GLU A 291 0.95 -37.41 -6.88
N ILE A 292 0.86 -36.10 -7.10
CA ILE A 292 0.67 -35.52 -8.42
C ILE A 292 2.04 -35.47 -9.08
N THR A 293 2.28 -36.31 -10.08
CA THR A 293 3.57 -36.39 -10.79
C THR A 293 3.60 -35.50 -12.03
N LYS A 294 2.43 -35.05 -12.48
CA LYS A 294 2.30 -34.10 -13.58
C LYS A 294 1.05 -33.26 -13.42
N LEU A 295 1.20 -31.96 -13.61
CA LEU A 295 0.10 -31.02 -13.75
C LEU A 295 0.50 -30.04 -14.84
N GLU A 296 -0.30 -29.94 -15.89
CA GLU A 296 -0.18 -28.91 -16.90
C GLU A 296 -1.57 -28.48 -17.35
N ILE A 297 -1.88 -27.21 -17.11
CA ILE A 297 -3.11 -26.56 -17.58
C ILE A 297 -2.65 -25.43 -18.49
N ASN A 298 -3.18 -25.38 -19.71
CA ASN A 298 -2.90 -24.30 -20.65
C ASN A 298 -4.20 -23.86 -21.32
N THR A 299 -4.65 -22.64 -21.05
CA THR A 299 -5.91 -22.12 -21.59
C THR A 299 -5.81 -21.75 -23.06
N SER A 300 -4.63 -21.46 -23.59
CA SER A 300 -4.45 -21.10 -25.01
C SER A 300 -4.70 -22.27 -25.96
N THR A 301 -4.33 -23.48 -25.52
CA THR A 301 -4.64 -24.75 -26.17
C THR A 301 -5.88 -25.43 -25.58
N GLY A 302 -6.36 -24.90 -24.46
CA GLY A 302 -7.35 -25.50 -23.57
C GLY A 302 -7.04 -26.93 -23.17
N SER A 303 -5.75 -27.25 -23.03
CA SER A 303 -5.28 -28.57 -22.63
C SER A 303 -5.14 -28.67 -21.12
N VAL A 304 -5.57 -29.80 -20.58
CA VAL A 304 -5.34 -30.20 -19.19
C VAL A 304 -4.69 -31.58 -19.20
N ALA A 305 -3.51 -31.69 -18.61
CA ALA A 305 -2.82 -32.94 -18.35
C ALA A 305 -2.56 -33.08 -16.86
N LEU A 306 -3.02 -34.17 -16.27
CA LEU A 306 -2.78 -34.52 -14.88
C LEU A 306 -2.41 -36.00 -14.80
N GLU A 307 -1.30 -36.29 -14.12
CA GLU A 307 -0.89 -37.65 -13.77
C GLU A 307 -0.69 -37.69 -12.26
N ALA A 308 -1.27 -38.72 -11.63
CA ALA A 308 -1.12 -38.94 -10.20
C ALA A 308 -0.97 -40.43 -9.90
N CYS A 309 -0.17 -40.72 -8.88
CA CYS A 309 0.16 -42.08 -8.45
C CYS A 309 -0.24 -42.27 -6.99
N ASP A 310 -0.45 -43.54 -6.62
CA ASP A 310 -0.67 -43.98 -5.23
C ASP A 310 -1.79 -43.22 -4.52
N LEU A 311 -2.87 -42.92 -5.26
CA LEU A 311 -4.02 -42.20 -4.77
C LEU A 311 -4.80 -43.05 -3.77
N ARG A 312 -5.08 -42.49 -2.60
CA ARG A 312 -5.87 -43.14 -1.55
C ARG A 312 -6.93 -42.16 -1.06
N TYR A 313 -8.18 -42.62 -1.02
CA TYR A 313 -9.31 -41.86 -0.48
C TYR A 313 -10.28 -42.84 0.19
N GLU A 314 -10.49 -42.70 1.50
CA GLU A 314 -11.29 -43.66 2.29
C GLU A 314 -10.82 -45.11 2.02
N ASP A 315 -11.73 -46.01 1.60
CA ASP A 315 -11.43 -47.42 1.28
C ASP A 315 -10.96 -47.63 -0.17
N GLN A 316 -10.73 -46.56 -0.95
CA GLN A 316 -10.34 -46.65 -2.35
C GLN A 316 -8.84 -46.40 -2.53
N GLU A 317 -8.19 -47.31 -3.26
CA GLU A 317 -6.79 -47.18 -3.67
C GLU A 317 -6.68 -47.26 -5.19
N ILE A 318 -6.06 -46.25 -5.80
CA ILE A 318 -5.81 -46.18 -7.24
C ILE A 318 -4.30 -46.01 -7.43
N SER A 319 -3.66 -47.03 -7.99
CA SER A 319 -2.21 -47.03 -8.22
C SER A 319 -1.76 -45.93 -9.17
N HIS A 320 -2.56 -45.65 -10.19
CA HIS A 320 -2.25 -44.63 -11.19
C HIS A 320 -3.53 -44.08 -11.82
N ALA A 321 -3.61 -42.75 -11.91
CA ALA A 321 -4.64 -42.02 -12.63
C ALA A 321 -3.99 -41.04 -13.61
N SER A 322 -4.52 -41.00 -14.84
CA SER A 322 -4.09 -40.04 -15.86
C SER A 322 -5.31 -39.42 -16.51
N ILE A 323 -5.29 -38.09 -16.63
CA ILE A 323 -6.28 -37.28 -17.32
C ILE A 323 -5.52 -36.48 -18.37
N ALA A 324 -5.93 -36.62 -19.62
CA ALA A 324 -5.50 -35.77 -20.72
C ALA A 324 -6.76 -35.31 -21.46
N ALA A 325 -7.05 -34.02 -21.41
CA ALA A 325 -8.23 -33.42 -22.02
C ALA A 325 -7.85 -32.15 -22.79
N ILE A 326 -8.58 -31.86 -23.86
CA ILE A 326 -8.47 -30.64 -24.66
C ILE A 326 -9.88 -30.05 -24.74
N THR A 327 -10.06 -28.73 -24.67
CA THR A 327 -11.38 -28.07 -24.54
C THR A 327 -12.40 -28.32 -25.64
N GLU A 328 -12.09 -28.98 -26.77
CA GLU A 328 -13.17 -29.57 -27.58
C GLU A 328 -14.02 -30.56 -26.75
N ASP A 329 -13.44 -31.20 -25.73
CA ASP A 329 -14.05 -32.24 -24.89
C ASP A 329 -14.57 -31.74 -23.52
N LEU A 330 -14.20 -30.54 -23.05
CA LEU A 330 -14.54 -30.06 -21.68
C LEU A 330 -15.76 -29.12 -21.61
N LEU A 331 -16.21 -28.56 -22.75
CA LEU A 331 -17.40 -27.69 -22.82
C LEU A 331 -18.72 -28.46 -23.02
N SER A 332 -18.67 -29.77 -23.29
CA SER A 332 -19.83 -30.60 -23.64
C SER A 332 -21.01 -30.59 -22.66
N PRO A 333 -20.85 -30.52 -21.31
CA PRO A 333 -22.01 -30.48 -20.42
C PRO A 333 -22.54 -29.07 -20.13
N PHE A 334 -21.85 -28.00 -20.53
CA PHE A 334 -22.26 -26.61 -20.29
C PHE A 334 -22.83 -25.89 -21.53
N GLU A 335 -22.81 -26.54 -22.70
CA GLU A 335 -23.34 -25.99 -23.96
C GLU A 335 -24.80 -26.37 -24.27
N LYS A 336 -25.56 -26.93 -23.33
CA LYS A 336 -27.02 -27.04 -23.46
C LYS A 336 -27.71 -26.19 -22.39
N PRO A 337 -28.43 -25.12 -22.78
CA PRO A 337 -29.14 -24.23 -21.87
C PRO A 337 -30.28 -24.92 -21.11
#